data_AF-A0A7S1JNP9-F1
#
_entry.id   AF-A0A7S1JNP9-F1
#
_cell.length_a   1.000
_cell.length_b   1.000
_cell.length_c   1.000
_cell.angle_alpha   90.00
_cell.angle_beta   90.00
_cell.angle_gamma   90.00
#
_symmetry.space_group_name_H-M   'P 1'
#
loop_
_entity.id
_entity.type
_entity.pdbx_description
1 polymer ?
#
loop_
_entity_poly.entity_id
_entity_poly.type
_entity_poly.pdbx_seq_one_letter_code
_entity_poly.pdbx_strand_id
1 'polypeptide(L)'
;VMEVPEGTRALVAATKTASASTLAADQAPTANEASPARRVAFMFTGQGSHSVGMGQELYLKEPLFRETIDRCGQVLAPHLPVPLQMLLNPSDVHLPMVTAVLAQTQFAQPVIFAIEYALTAMILDQ
;
A
#
# COMPACT_ATOMS: atom_id res chain seq x y z
N VAL A 1 -4.96 34.47 14.22
CA VAL A 1 -4.93 33.99 12.83
C VAL A 1 -3.46 33.78 12.51
N MET A 2 -3.01 32.53 12.51
CA MET A 2 -1.62 32.18 12.21
C MET A 2 -1.56 32.01 10.69
N GLU A 3 -0.88 32.92 10.01
CA GLU A 3 -0.67 32.84 8.55
C GLU A 3 0.16 31.59 8.24
N VAL A 4 -0.41 30.69 7.43
CA VAL A 4 0.31 29.56 6.84
C VAL A 4 0.97 30.10 5.56
N PRO A 5 2.29 29.93 5.35
CA PRO A 5 2.96 30.47 4.18
C PRO A 5 2.57 29.73 2.89
N GLU A 6 2.38 30.46 1.80
CA GLU A 6 2.06 29.93 0.48
C GLU A 6 3.12 28.91 -0.04
N GLY A 7 2.65 27.81 -0.62
CA GLY A 7 3.46 26.90 -1.44
C GLY A 7 4.03 25.67 -0.72
N THR A 8 3.22 24.62 -0.55
CA THR A 8 3.74 23.33 -0.07
C THR A 8 4.38 22.55 -1.22
N ARG A 9 5.66 22.17 -1.05
CA ARG A 9 6.39 21.28 -1.96
C ARG A 9 6.72 19.99 -1.21
N ALA A 10 6.47 18.85 -1.84
CA ALA A 10 6.83 17.54 -1.32
C ALA A 10 7.68 16.77 -2.36
N LEU A 11 8.64 15.98 -1.88
CA LEU A 11 9.46 15.12 -2.71
C LEU A 11 9.74 13.80 -1.99
N VAL A 12 9.82 12.71 -2.77
CA VAL A 12 10.24 11.39 -2.27
C VAL A 12 11.59 11.08 -2.91
N ALA A 13 12.59 10.80 -2.08
CA ALA A 13 13.94 10.49 -2.53
C ALA A 13 14.49 9.31 -1.73
N ALA A 14 15.10 8.36 -2.44
CA ALA A 14 15.71 7.20 -1.80
C ALA A 14 17.00 7.54 -1.04
N THR A 15 17.64 8.67 -1.36
CA THR A 15 18.87 9.14 -0.69
C THR A 15 18.90 10.66 -0.57
N LYS A 16 19.62 11.16 0.45
CA LYS A 16 19.79 12.60 0.73
C LYS A 16 20.43 13.36 -0.43
N THR A 17 21.36 12.75 -1.16
CA THR A 17 22.03 13.36 -2.31
C THR A 17 21.07 13.56 -3.48
N ALA A 18 20.15 12.62 -3.71
CA ALA A 18 19.10 12.76 -4.72
C ALA A 18 18.08 13.85 -4.34
N SER A 19 17.79 14.03 -3.05
CA SER A 19 16.93 15.14 -2.59
C SER A 19 17.52 16.50 -2.94
N ALA A 20 18.82 16.69 -2.66
CA ALA A 20 19.49 17.98 -2.84
C ALA A 20 19.54 18.43 -4.31
N SER A 21 19.74 17.51 -5.25
CA SER A 21 19.76 17.82 -6.67
C SER A 21 18.37 18.18 -7.21
N THR A 22 17.31 17.51 -6.76
CA THR A 22 15.93 17.82 -7.18
C THR A 22 15.43 19.14 -6.59
N LEU A 23 15.79 19.45 -5.33
CA LEU A 23 15.52 20.76 -4.71
C LEU A 23 16.24 21.90 -5.44
N ALA A 24 17.50 21.68 -5.85
CA ALA A 24 18.30 22.68 -6.55
C ALA A 24 17.83 22.93 -7.99
N ALA A 25 17.20 21.95 -8.64
CA ALA A 25 16.73 22.06 -10.02
C ALA A 25 15.38 22.79 -10.17
N ASP A 26 14.71 23.13 -9.06
CA ASP A 26 13.38 23.78 -9.00
C ASP A 26 12.27 23.08 -9.81
N GLN A 27 12.45 21.79 -10.16
CA GLN A 27 11.49 21.05 -10.99
C GLN A 27 10.38 20.36 -10.20
N ALA A 28 10.30 20.55 -8.88
CA ALA A 28 9.24 19.92 -8.10
C ALA A 28 7.90 20.61 -8.41
N PRO A 29 6.86 19.87 -8.84
CA PRO A 29 5.55 20.44 -9.17
C PRO A 29 4.99 21.18 -7.95
N THR A 30 4.55 22.41 -8.18
CA THR A 30 3.90 23.25 -7.18
C THR A 30 2.41 22.93 -7.15
N ALA A 31 1.91 22.51 -5.98
CA ALA A 31 0.48 22.43 -5.74
C ALA A 31 -0.02 23.78 -5.21
N ASN A 32 -1.01 24.38 -5.87
CA ASN A 32 -1.80 25.44 -5.24
C ASN A 32 -2.52 24.86 -4.03
N GLU A 33 -2.53 25.61 -2.92
CA GLU A 33 -3.05 25.14 -1.63
C GLU A 33 -4.40 24.45 -1.80
N ALA A 34 -4.49 23.27 -1.19
CA ALA A 34 -5.75 22.59 -1.05
C ALA A 34 -6.63 23.40 -0.10
N SER A 35 -7.77 23.91 -0.57
CA SER A 35 -8.79 24.48 0.31
C SER A 35 -9.00 23.52 1.50
N PRO A 36 -9.00 24.00 2.76
CA PRO A 36 -8.95 23.17 3.96
C PRO A 36 -10.17 22.24 4.15
N ALA A 37 -11.15 22.30 3.24
CA ALA A 37 -12.36 21.50 3.24
C ALA A 37 -12.50 20.59 2.01
N ARG A 38 -11.41 20.06 1.45
CA ARG A 38 -11.51 19.04 0.39
C ARG A 38 -12.02 17.73 0.96
N ARG A 39 -13.13 17.23 0.39
CA ARG A 39 -13.65 15.90 0.69
C ARG A 39 -12.70 14.86 0.08
N VAL A 40 -12.26 13.91 0.89
CA VAL A 40 -11.48 12.76 0.46
C VAL A 40 -12.44 11.58 0.25
N ALA A 41 -12.26 10.84 -0.84
CA ALA A 41 -12.98 9.59 -1.10
C ALA A 41 -11.96 8.47 -1.32
N PHE A 42 -12.17 7.33 -0.68
CA PHE A 42 -11.41 6.12 -0.95
C PHE A 42 -12.01 5.39 -2.15
N MET A 43 -11.15 5.01 -3.10
CA MET A 43 -11.54 4.21 -4.26
C MET A 43 -10.79 2.88 -4.19
N PHE A 44 -11.57 1.81 -4.12
CA PHE A 44 -11.09 0.45 -4.00
C PHE A 44 -11.04 -0.20 -5.38
N THR A 45 -9.98 -0.94 -5.65
CA THR A 45 -9.77 -1.60 -6.94
C THR A 45 -10.56 -2.91 -7.01
N GLY A 46 -11.01 -3.25 -8.22
CA GLY A 46 -11.65 -4.53 -8.45
C GLY A 46 -10.63 -5.66 -8.64
N GLN A 47 -11.15 -6.85 -8.98
CA GLN A 47 -10.32 -7.99 -9.39
C GLN A 47 -9.61 -7.69 -10.72
N GLY A 48 -8.32 -8.05 -10.82
CA GLY A 48 -7.55 -7.95 -12.07
C GLY A 48 -6.30 -7.07 -12.00
N SER A 49 -6.13 -6.27 -10.94
CA SER A 49 -4.92 -5.47 -10.69
C SER A 49 -4.00 -6.07 -9.63
N HIS A 50 -4.30 -7.28 -9.15
CA HIS A 50 -3.48 -7.97 -8.17
C HIS A 50 -2.27 -8.65 -8.82
N SER A 51 -1.12 -8.54 -8.18
CA SER A 51 0.12 -9.21 -8.59
C SER A 51 0.72 -10.00 -7.44
N VAL A 52 1.50 -11.02 -7.76
CA VAL A 52 2.28 -11.73 -6.74
C VAL A 52 3.28 -10.74 -6.13
N GLY A 53 3.43 -10.76 -4.80
CA GLY A 53 4.35 -9.85 -4.12
C GLY A 53 3.76 -8.46 -3.81
N MET A 54 2.50 -8.19 -4.17
CA MET A 54 1.88 -6.91 -3.82
C MET A 54 1.87 -6.71 -2.29
N GLY A 55 2.18 -5.51 -1.81
CA GLY A 55 2.22 -5.22 -0.37
C GLY A 55 3.38 -5.85 0.42
N GLN A 56 4.29 -6.60 -0.22
CA GLN A 56 5.44 -7.24 0.43
C GLN A 56 6.31 -6.23 1.20
N GLU A 57 6.69 -5.12 0.57
CA GLU A 57 7.54 -4.12 1.21
C GLU A 57 6.87 -3.45 2.42
N LEU A 58 5.57 -3.17 2.32
CA LEU A 58 4.78 -2.61 3.41
C LEU A 58 4.68 -3.61 4.56
N TYR A 59 4.45 -4.89 4.26
CA TYR A 59 4.44 -5.94 5.27
C TYR A 59 5.78 -6.06 6.03
N LEU A 60 6.91 -5.82 5.36
CA LEU A 60 8.22 -5.83 5.99
C LEU A 60 8.50 -4.56 6.81
N LYS A 61 8.10 -3.38 6.30
CA LYS A 61 8.54 -2.08 6.83
C LYS A 61 7.51 -1.39 7.74
N GLU A 62 6.22 -1.62 7.54
CA GLU A 62 5.13 -0.89 8.18
C GLU A 62 4.42 -1.75 9.23
N PRO A 63 4.58 -1.47 10.54
CA PRO A 63 4.03 -2.31 11.61
C PRO A 63 2.50 -2.45 11.57
N LEU A 64 1.77 -1.35 11.35
CA LEU A 64 0.30 -1.36 11.32
C LEU A 64 -0.24 -2.14 10.13
N PHE A 65 0.43 -2.03 8.96
CA PHE A 65 0.10 -2.85 7.80
C PHE A 65 0.27 -4.33 8.11
N ARG A 66 1.42 -4.71 8.68
CA ARG A 66 1.72 -6.09 9.06
C ARG A 66 0.70 -6.65 10.05
N GLU A 67 0.40 -5.93 11.12
CA GLU A 67 -0.59 -6.36 12.11
C GLU A 67 -1.98 -6.56 11.50
N THR A 68 -2.39 -5.63 10.64
CA THR A 68 -3.69 -5.72 9.96
C THR A 68 -3.75 -6.93 9.03
N ILE A 69 -2.70 -7.16 8.25
CA ILE A 69 -2.57 -8.36 7.40
C ILE A 69 -2.57 -9.63 8.25
N ASP A 70 -1.84 -9.67 9.36
CA ASP A 70 -1.78 -10.86 10.22
C ASP A 70 -3.14 -11.19 10.81
N ARG A 71 -3.89 -10.17 11.24
CA ARG A 71 -5.28 -10.32 11.68
C ARG A 71 -6.18 -10.83 10.56
N CYS A 72 -6.10 -10.26 9.36
CA CYS A 72 -6.85 -10.76 8.21
C CYS A 72 -6.48 -12.21 7.88
N GLY A 73 -5.18 -12.55 7.96
CA GLY A 73 -4.67 -13.90 7.74
C GLY A 73 -5.24 -14.92 8.72
N GLN A 74 -5.37 -14.55 10.00
CA GLN A 74 -6.01 -15.41 11.02
C GLN A 74 -7.49 -15.68 10.69
N VAL A 75 -8.23 -14.66 10.24
CA VAL A 75 -9.65 -14.78 9.88
C VAL A 75 -9.82 -15.59 8.58
N LEU A 76 -8.91 -15.41 7.62
CA LEU A 76 -8.96 -16.06 6.31
C LEU A 76 -8.32 -17.44 6.27
N ALA A 77 -7.60 -17.85 7.32
CA ALA A 77 -6.94 -19.16 7.41
C ALA A 77 -7.83 -20.36 7.02
N PRO A 78 -9.11 -20.49 7.45
CA PRO A 78 -9.96 -21.60 7.04
C PRO A 78 -10.46 -21.51 5.58
N HIS A 79 -10.27 -20.37 4.92
CA HIS A 79 -10.79 -20.08 3.58
C HIS A 79 -9.70 -20.00 2.51
N LEU A 80 -8.42 -20.00 2.90
CA LEU A 80 -7.30 -19.95 1.99
C LEU A 80 -6.55 -21.29 1.97
N PRO A 81 -6.07 -21.74 0.80
CA PRO A 81 -5.28 -22.96 0.69
C PRO A 81 -3.87 -22.80 1.28
N VAL A 82 -3.43 -21.56 1.49
CA VAL A 82 -2.11 -21.20 2.01
C VAL A 82 -2.23 -19.96 2.92
N PRO A 83 -1.28 -19.75 3.85
CA PRO A 83 -1.26 -18.54 4.68
C PRO A 83 -1.24 -17.26 3.82
N LEU A 84 -2.00 -16.25 4.22
CA LEU A 84 -2.08 -14.97 3.51
C LEU A 84 -0.69 -14.33 3.31
N GLN A 85 0.19 -14.45 4.30
CA GLN A 85 1.57 -13.93 4.27
C GLN A 85 2.41 -14.56 3.16
N MET A 86 2.15 -15.84 2.84
CA MET A 86 2.87 -16.54 1.76
C MET A 86 2.49 -15.99 0.38
N LEU A 87 1.29 -15.41 0.23
CA LEU A 87 0.85 -14.77 -1.01
C LEU A 87 1.53 -13.41 -1.23
N LEU A 88 1.87 -12.72 -0.14
CA LEU A 88 2.61 -11.45 -0.15
C LEU A 88 4.11 -11.67 -0.33
N ASN A 89 4.67 -12.74 0.24
CA ASN A 89 6.11 -13.00 0.19
C ASN A 89 6.39 -14.49 -0.09
N PRO A 90 6.10 -14.98 -1.31
CA PRO A 90 6.40 -16.36 -1.66
C PRO A 90 7.90 -16.57 -1.78
N SER A 91 8.41 -17.70 -1.30
CA SER A 91 9.73 -18.16 -1.73
C SER A 91 9.68 -18.67 -3.17
N ASP A 92 10.82 -18.72 -3.85
CA ASP A 92 10.92 -19.17 -5.26
C ASP A 92 10.26 -20.53 -5.50
N VAL A 93 10.37 -21.44 -4.51
CA VAL A 93 9.77 -22.78 -4.55
C VAL A 93 8.24 -22.73 -4.56
N HIS A 94 7.63 -21.77 -3.85
CA HIS A 94 6.18 -21.64 -3.72
C HIS A 94 5.57 -20.71 -4.77
N LEU A 95 6.38 -19.97 -5.52
CA LEU A 95 5.94 -18.96 -6.48
C LEU A 95 4.92 -19.50 -7.52
N PRO A 96 5.11 -20.69 -8.14
CA PRO A 96 4.13 -21.23 -9.08
C PRO A 96 2.78 -21.55 -8.44
N MET A 97 2.80 -22.11 -7.23
CA MET A 97 1.60 -22.42 -6.45
C MET A 97 0.85 -21.15 -6.06
N VAL A 98 1.55 -20.15 -5.53
CA VAL A 98 0.96 -18.85 -5.15
C VAL A 98 0.34 -18.15 -6.35
N THR A 99 1.02 -18.19 -7.50
CA THR A 99 0.48 -17.64 -8.76
C THR A 99 -0.82 -18.33 -9.15
N ALA A 100 -0.88 -19.67 -9.06
CA ALA A 100 -2.10 -20.44 -9.35
C ALA A 100 -3.23 -20.18 -8.35
N VAL A 101 -2.92 -19.95 -7.07
CA VAL A 101 -3.91 -19.55 -6.05
C VAL A 101 -4.48 -18.17 -6.37
N LEU A 102 -3.62 -17.18 -6.66
CA LEU A 102 -4.05 -15.82 -7.00
C LEU A 102 -4.77 -15.72 -8.35
N ALA A 103 -4.63 -16.69 -9.24
CA ALA A 103 -5.43 -16.76 -10.46
C ALA A 103 -6.91 -17.12 -10.21
N GLN A 104 -7.23 -17.70 -9.04
CA GLN A 104 -8.59 -18.10 -8.70
C GLN A 104 -9.29 -16.97 -7.96
N THR A 105 -10.40 -16.48 -8.51
CA THR A 105 -11.16 -15.34 -7.96
C THR A 105 -11.58 -15.54 -6.51
N GLN A 106 -11.97 -16.76 -6.14
CA GLN A 106 -12.33 -17.13 -4.76
C GLN A 106 -11.23 -16.87 -3.73
N PHE A 107 -9.95 -16.87 -4.15
CA PHE A 107 -8.82 -16.57 -3.27
C PHE A 107 -8.25 -15.19 -3.52
N ALA A 108 -8.26 -14.70 -4.76
CA ALA A 108 -7.81 -13.36 -5.09
C ALA A 108 -8.64 -12.27 -4.38
N GLN A 109 -9.96 -12.41 -4.32
CA GLN A 109 -10.84 -11.39 -3.73
C GLN A 109 -10.60 -11.16 -2.24
N PRO A 110 -10.54 -12.19 -1.38
CA PRO A 110 -10.18 -12.00 0.03
C PRO A 110 -8.80 -11.38 0.23
N VAL A 111 -7.84 -11.70 -0.64
CA VAL A 111 -6.47 -11.17 -0.57
C VAL A 111 -6.44 -9.70 -0.95
N ILE A 112 -7.11 -9.31 -2.05
CA ILE A 112 -7.27 -7.90 -2.45
C ILE A 112 -7.92 -7.10 -1.32
N PHE A 113 -9.02 -7.62 -0.76
CA PHE A 113 -9.69 -7.00 0.37
C PHE A 113 -8.74 -6.76 1.56
N ALA A 114 -7.97 -7.78 1.96
CA ALA A 114 -7.06 -7.67 3.09
C ALA A 114 -6.01 -6.57 2.89
N ILE A 115 -5.48 -6.43 1.68
CA ILE A 115 -4.49 -5.39 1.36
C ILE A 115 -5.13 -4.01 1.35
N GLU A 116 -6.27 -3.85 0.69
CA GLU A 116 -6.97 -2.57 0.64
C GLU A 116 -7.43 -2.10 2.02
N TYR A 117 -7.87 -3.04 2.85
CA TYR A 117 -8.20 -2.78 4.24
C TYR A 117 -6.97 -2.31 5.04
N ALA A 118 -5.83 -3.00 4.90
CA ALA A 118 -4.58 -2.61 5.56
C ALA A 118 -4.07 -1.23 5.11
N LEU A 119 -4.17 -0.91 3.82
CA LEU A 119 -3.83 0.41 3.29
C LEU A 119 -4.75 1.50 3.86
N THR A 120 -6.05 1.22 3.93
CA THR A 120 -7.03 2.17 4.47
C THR A 120 -6.80 2.41 5.96
N ALA A 121 -6.50 1.35 6.73
CA ALA A 121 -6.15 1.46 8.14
C ALA A 121 -4.94 2.38 8.35
N MET A 122 -3.88 2.22 7.55
CA MET A 122 -2.69 3.09 7.63
C MET A 122 -2.98 4.57 7.36
N ILE A 123 -3.87 4.86 6.40
CA ILE A 123 -4.20 6.25 6.02
C ILE A 123 -5.10 6.90 7.07
N LEU A 124 -5.98 6.12 7.71
CA LEU A 124 -6.91 6.62 8.72
C LEU A 124 -6.29 6.78 10.12
N ASP A 125 -5.16 6.12 10.39
CA ASP A 125 -4.44 6.20 11.68
C ASP A 125 -3.36 7.31 11.71
N GLN A 126 -3.39 8.24 10.74
CA GLN A 126 -2.55 9.45 10.70
C GLN A 126 -3.21 10.63 11.43
#